data_AF-A0A520ZXK2-F1
#
_entry.id   AF-A0A520ZXK2-F1
#
_cell.length_a   1.000
_cell.length_b   1.000
_cell.length_c   1.000
_cell.angle_alpha   90.00
_cell.angle_beta   90.00
_cell.angle_gamma   90.00
#
_symmetry.space_group_name_H-M   'P 1'
#
loop_
_entity.id
_entity.type
_entity.pdbx_description
1 polymer ?
#
loop_
_entity_poly.entity_id
_entity_poly.type
_entity_poly.pdbx_seq_one_letter_code
_entity_poly.pdbx_strand_id
1 'polypeptide(L)'
;MSLLERVYFLHNQLNQNRYPNSRTLMEEFEISLPTARRDFAYLRDRLLAPVEFDQKKNGFYYTQDEFSLPFENSPRIIFLLGMLGRLAEETGLRDLPEMKQLEKRLSAMVGQEYAHLTDSIHCEWVEVEYPDPKIFDTIIEAIVKKRQLTISYRSPSKESTSRTVAPLE
;
A
#
# COMPACT_ATOMS: atom_id res chain seq x y z
N MET A 1 4.08 16.30 -0.70
CA MET A 1 3.26 15.18 -1.21
C MET A 1 3.70 14.77 -2.60
N SER A 2 3.65 13.48 -2.90
CA SER A 2 4.16 12.89 -4.15
C SER A 2 3.20 13.11 -5.33
N LEU A 3 3.71 13.06 -6.56
CA LEU A 3 2.87 13.10 -7.78
C LEU A 3 1.89 11.91 -7.81
N LEU A 4 2.35 10.74 -7.37
CA LEU A 4 1.56 9.50 -7.39
C LEU A 4 0.28 9.63 -6.56
N GLU A 5 0.39 10.16 -5.34
CA GLU A 5 -0.77 10.41 -4.45
C GLU A 5 -1.83 11.28 -5.14
N ARG A 6 -1.40 12.36 -5.82
CA ARG A 6 -2.32 13.27 -6.51
C ARG A 6 -2.96 12.64 -7.74
N VAL A 7 -2.22 11.79 -8.47
CA VAL A 7 -2.76 11.03 -9.60
C VAL A 7 -3.84 10.06 -9.13
N TYR A 8 -3.61 9.31 -8.05
CA TYR A 8 -4.61 8.41 -7.49
C TYR A 8 -5.84 9.16 -6.99
N PHE A 9 -5.64 10.30 -6.33
CA PHE A 9 -6.75 11.15 -5.91
C PHE A 9 -7.59 11.60 -7.11
N LEU A 10 -6.96 12.13 -8.17
CA LEU A 10 -7.67 12.52 -9.39
C LEU A 10 -8.43 11.36 -10.01
N HIS A 11 -7.77 10.21 -10.18
CA HIS A 11 -8.38 9.02 -10.76
C HIS A 11 -9.64 8.60 -9.99
N ASN A 12 -9.56 8.57 -8.66
CA ASN A 12 -10.71 8.26 -7.81
C ASN A 12 -11.85 9.29 -7.94
N GLN A 13 -11.53 10.58 -8.00
CA GLN A 13 -12.54 11.63 -8.19
C GLN A 13 -13.22 11.54 -9.57
N LEU A 14 -12.46 11.19 -10.60
CA LEU A 14 -12.94 11.02 -11.97
C LEU A 14 -13.84 9.77 -12.10
N ASN A 15 -13.43 8.63 -11.54
CA ASN A 15 -14.25 7.41 -11.49
C ASN A 15 -15.58 7.62 -10.76
N GLN A 16 -15.60 8.50 -9.75
CA GLN A 16 -16.81 8.82 -9.00
C GLN A 16 -17.65 9.94 -9.63
N ASN A 17 -17.32 10.39 -10.85
CA ASN A 17 -18.02 11.47 -11.55
C ASN A 17 -18.14 12.76 -10.71
N ARG A 18 -17.09 13.11 -9.96
CA ARG A 18 -17.08 14.28 -9.05
C ARG A 18 -16.54 15.56 -9.68
N TYR A 19 -16.12 15.51 -10.95
CA TYR A 19 -15.68 16.66 -11.73
C TYR A 19 -14.57 17.51 -11.05
N PRO A 20 -13.41 16.91 -10.66
CA PRO A 20 -12.32 17.67 -10.06
C PRO A 20 -11.75 18.70 -11.05
N ASN A 21 -11.25 19.82 -10.54
CA ASN A 21 -10.53 20.82 -11.34
C ASN A 21 -9.20 21.21 -10.69
N SER A 22 -8.45 22.11 -11.31
CA SER A 22 -7.16 22.55 -10.76
C SER A 22 -7.27 23.16 -9.37
N ARG A 23 -8.40 23.82 -9.05
CA ARG A 23 -8.65 24.38 -7.72
C ARG A 23 -8.86 23.29 -6.68
N THR A 24 -9.58 22.21 -7.01
CA THR A 24 -9.72 21.02 -6.16
C THR A 24 -8.36 20.49 -5.70
N LEU A 25 -7.39 20.38 -6.61
CA LEU A 25 -6.04 19.94 -6.27
C LEU A 25 -5.26 20.96 -5.41
N MET A 26 -5.41 22.26 -5.71
CA MET A 26 -4.73 23.30 -4.95
C MET A 26 -5.20 23.34 -3.50
N GLU A 27 -6.51 23.17 -3.27
CA GLU A 27 -7.11 23.18 -1.94
C GLU A 27 -6.79 21.89 -1.16
N GLU A 28 -6.85 20.72 -1.80
CA GLU A 28 -6.56 19.43 -1.15
C GLU A 28 -5.07 19.23 -0.83
N PHE A 29 -4.18 19.63 -1.73
CA PHE A 29 -2.75 19.31 -1.64
C PHE A 29 -1.85 20.53 -1.40
N GLU A 30 -2.43 21.72 -1.22
CA GLU A 30 -1.72 22.98 -1.01
C GLU A 30 -0.66 23.28 -2.08
N ILE A 31 -0.95 22.91 -3.33
CA ILE A 31 -0.04 23.09 -4.46
C ILE A 31 -0.37 24.34 -5.27
N SER A 32 0.60 24.82 -6.05
CA SER A 32 0.39 25.93 -6.97
C SER A 32 -0.42 25.52 -8.20
N LEU A 33 -1.15 26.48 -8.80
CA LEU A 33 -1.93 26.27 -10.02
C LEU A 33 -1.12 25.65 -11.18
N PRO A 34 0.14 26.06 -11.46
CA PRO A 34 0.94 25.41 -12.49
C PRO A 34 1.26 23.94 -12.18
N THR A 35 1.33 23.56 -10.90
CA THR A 35 1.56 22.17 -10.49
C THR A 35 0.29 21.34 -10.69
N ALA A 36 -0.86 21.84 -10.24
CA ALA A 36 -2.15 21.20 -10.46
C ALA A 36 -2.44 20.98 -11.96
N ARG A 37 -2.17 21.97 -12.81
CA ARG A 37 -2.29 21.84 -14.28
C ARG A 37 -1.36 20.77 -14.85
N ARG A 38 -0.12 20.68 -14.35
CA ARG A 38 0.82 19.63 -14.76
C ARG A 38 0.35 18.24 -14.34
N ASP A 39 -0.32 18.10 -13.20
CA ASP A 39 -0.87 16.82 -12.76
C ASP A 39 -1.98 16.33 -13.71
N PHE A 40 -2.90 17.22 -14.12
CA PHE A 40 -3.90 16.89 -15.16
C PHE A 40 -3.25 16.58 -16.51
N ALA A 41 -2.25 17.35 -16.93
CA ALA A 41 -1.50 17.08 -18.15
C ALA A 41 -0.76 15.74 -18.08
N TYR A 42 -0.21 15.37 -16.92
CA TYR A 42 0.42 14.06 -16.73
C TYR A 42 -0.60 12.93 -16.89
N LEU A 43 -1.78 13.06 -16.27
CA LEU A 43 -2.86 12.08 -16.39
C LEU A 43 -3.31 11.91 -17.85
N ARG A 44 -3.50 13.01 -18.59
CA ARG A 44 -3.91 12.97 -20.00
C ARG A 44 -2.80 12.51 -20.94
N ASP A 45 -1.63 13.14 -20.87
CA ASP A 45 -0.59 13.04 -21.90
C ASP A 45 0.39 11.87 -21.63
N ARG A 46 0.58 11.47 -20.37
CA ARG A 46 1.50 10.39 -19.99
C ARG A 46 0.80 9.10 -19.65
N LEU A 47 -0.35 9.18 -18.98
CA LEU A 47 -1.16 8.00 -18.64
C LEU A 47 -2.27 7.74 -19.66
N LEU A 48 -2.37 8.57 -20.71
CA LEU A 48 -3.33 8.43 -21.80
C LEU A 48 -4.78 8.37 -21.31
N ALA A 49 -5.07 9.03 -20.20
CA ALA A 49 -6.40 9.01 -19.62
C ALA A 49 -7.36 9.80 -20.51
N PRO A 50 -8.57 9.27 -20.77
CA PRO A 50 -9.58 9.90 -21.62
C PRO A 50 -10.31 11.00 -20.84
N VAL A 51 -9.59 12.05 -20.45
CA VAL A 51 -10.11 13.18 -19.67
C VAL A 51 -10.50 14.36 -20.54
N GLU A 52 -11.72 14.86 -20.34
CA GLU A 52 -12.22 16.10 -20.92
C GLU A 52 -12.74 17.05 -19.84
N PHE A 53 -12.88 18.33 -20.18
CA PHE A 53 -13.39 19.36 -19.28
C PHE A 53 -14.85 19.70 -19.59
N ASP A 54 -15.73 19.53 -18.61
CA ASP A 54 -17.12 19.97 -18.67
C ASP A 54 -17.21 21.43 -18.18
N GLN A 55 -17.55 22.35 -19.09
CA GLN A 55 -17.69 23.77 -18.75
C GLN A 55 -18.87 24.05 -17.79
N LYS A 56 -19.96 23.29 -17.88
CA LYS A 56 -21.15 23.50 -17.03
C LYS A 56 -20.88 23.05 -15.60
N LYS A 57 -20.19 21.92 -15.44
CA LYS A 57 -19.81 21.39 -14.12
C LYS A 57 -18.49 21.94 -13.61
N ASN A 58 -17.77 22.70 -14.45
CA ASN A 58 -16.49 23.33 -14.13
C ASN A 58 -15.44 22.33 -13.61
N GLY A 59 -15.29 21.21 -14.32
CA GLY A 59 -14.37 20.15 -13.90
C GLY A 59 -14.14 19.07 -14.95
N PHE A 60 -13.13 18.24 -14.70
CA PHE A 60 -12.72 17.16 -15.60
C PHE A 60 -13.50 15.88 -15.35
N TYR A 61 -13.73 15.09 -16.38
CA TYR A 61 -14.41 13.79 -16.29
C TYR A 61 -13.78 12.79 -17.27
N TYR A 62 -13.99 11.49 -17.03
CA TYR A 62 -13.64 10.47 -18.00
C TYR A 62 -14.70 10.37 -19.09
N THR A 63 -14.28 10.37 -20.36
CA THR A 63 -15.18 10.17 -21.50
C THR A 63 -15.42 8.70 -21.81
N GLN A 64 -14.70 7.80 -21.14
CA GLN A 64 -14.86 6.35 -21.23
C GLN A 64 -15.03 5.79 -19.81
N ASP A 65 -15.99 4.89 -19.63
CA ASP A 65 -16.36 4.36 -18.30
C ASP A 65 -15.34 3.37 -17.70
N GLU A 66 -14.36 2.91 -18.48
CA GLU A 66 -13.49 1.77 -18.12
C GLU A 66 -11.98 2.11 -18.12
N PHE A 67 -11.62 3.39 -17.99
CA PHE A 67 -10.20 3.73 -17.88
C PHE A 67 -9.61 3.22 -16.55
N SER A 68 -8.52 2.48 -16.62
CA SER A 68 -7.70 2.08 -15.46
C SER A 68 -6.29 2.65 -15.59
N LEU A 69 -5.67 2.95 -14.46
CA LEU A 69 -4.28 3.41 -14.47
C LEU A 69 -3.35 2.26 -14.88
N PRO A 70 -2.25 2.53 -15.61
CA PRO A 70 -1.36 1.49 -16.13
C PRO A 70 -0.66 0.65 -15.06
N PHE A 71 -0.71 1.06 -13.79
CA PHE A 71 -0.18 0.32 -12.65
C PHE A 71 -1.23 -0.46 -11.85
N GLU A 72 -2.54 -0.23 -12.07
CA GLU A 72 -3.61 -1.00 -11.40
C GLU A 72 -3.67 -2.45 -11.90
N ASN A 73 -3.17 -2.69 -13.12
CA ASN A 73 -3.10 -4.02 -13.75
C ASN A 73 -1.66 -4.54 -13.86
N SER A 74 -0.73 -4.03 -13.05
CA SER A 74 0.66 -4.54 -13.06
C SER A 74 0.71 -5.90 -12.35
N PRO A 75 1.01 -7.02 -13.07
CA PRO A 75 1.08 -8.34 -12.45
C PRO A 75 2.08 -8.40 -11.29
N ARG A 76 3.10 -7.52 -11.30
CA ARG A 76 4.12 -7.42 -10.25
C ARG A 76 3.60 -6.81 -8.95
N ILE A 77 2.80 -5.74 -9.04
CA ILE A 77 2.17 -5.13 -7.86
C ILE A 77 1.24 -6.15 -7.24
N ILE A 78 0.56 -6.92 -8.06
CA ILE A 78 -0.47 -7.84 -7.63
C ILE A 78 0.13 -9.10 -7.03
N PHE A 79 1.21 -9.59 -7.62
CA PHE A 79 2.04 -10.61 -7.01
C PHE A 79 2.58 -10.17 -5.64
N LEU A 80 3.08 -8.94 -5.51
CA LEU A 80 3.55 -8.39 -4.22
C LEU A 80 2.41 -8.36 -3.17
N LEU A 81 1.20 -7.99 -3.57
CA LEU A 81 0.04 -7.96 -2.69
C LEU A 81 -0.40 -9.36 -2.26
N GLY A 82 -0.40 -10.31 -3.20
CA GLY A 82 -0.64 -11.72 -2.89
C GLY A 82 0.40 -12.29 -1.92
N MET A 83 1.68 -11.94 -2.09
CA MET A 83 2.75 -12.31 -1.14
C MET A 83 2.51 -11.73 0.24
N LEU A 84 2.14 -10.45 0.34
CA LEU A 84 1.85 -9.81 1.64
C LEU A 84 0.66 -10.47 2.35
N GLY A 85 -0.40 -10.81 1.61
CA GLY A 85 -1.55 -11.54 2.16
C GLY A 85 -1.17 -12.91 2.71
N ARG A 86 -0.38 -13.69 1.94
CA ARG A 86 0.13 -14.99 2.39
C ARG A 86 1.03 -14.86 3.61
N LEU A 87 1.95 -13.89 3.62
CA LEU A 87 2.81 -13.65 4.78
C LEU A 87 2.01 -13.29 6.03
N ALA A 88 0.95 -12.49 5.91
CA ALA A 88 0.10 -12.14 7.05
C ALA A 88 -0.71 -13.33 7.58
N GLU A 89 -1.18 -14.21 6.70
CA GLU A 89 -1.84 -15.46 7.07
C GLU A 89 -0.89 -16.36 7.88
N GLU A 90 0.30 -16.59 7.35
CA GLU A 90 1.29 -17.49 7.97
C GLU A 90 1.86 -16.93 9.27
N THR A 91 1.97 -15.61 9.43
CA THR A 91 2.49 -14.96 10.66
C THR A 91 1.42 -14.70 11.73
N GLY A 92 0.16 -15.09 11.49
CA GLY A 92 -0.96 -14.81 12.41
C GLY A 92 -1.38 -13.34 12.47
N LEU A 93 -0.85 -12.49 11.60
CA LEU A 93 -1.16 -11.06 11.52
C LEU A 93 -2.47 -10.78 10.76
N ARG A 94 -3.02 -11.77 10.04
CA ARG A 94 -4.21 -11.64 9.21
C ARG A 94 -5.43 -11.12 9.96
N ASP A 95 -5.59 -11.52 11.22
CA ASP A 95 -6.75 -11.14 12.01
C ASP A 95 -6.72 -9.72 12.58
N LEU A 96 -5.55 -9.06 12.52
CA LEU A 96 -5.39 -7.69 12.95
C LEU A 96 -6.30 -6.77 12.12
N PRO A 97 -7.03 -5.83 12.77
CA PRO A 97 -7.94 -4.92 12.07
C PRO A 97 -7.22 -4.06 11.03
N GLU A 98 -5.97 -3.69 11.29
CA GLU A 98 -5.10 -2.98 10.36
C GLU A 98 -4.84 -3.80 9.10
N MET A 99 -4.61 -5.10 9.25
CA MET A 99 -4.35 -6.00 8.13
C MET A 99 -5.60 -6.21 7.28
N LYS A 100 -6.77 -6.40 7.92
CA LYS A 100 -8.07 -6.47 7.23
C LYS A 100 -8.39 -5.18 6.47
N GLN A 101 -8.08 -4.01 7.06
CA GLN A 101 -8.25 -2.72 6.39
C GLN A 101 -7.32 -2.56 5.19
N LEU A 102 -6.06 -3.00 5.35
CA LEU A 102 -5.06 -2.98 4.29
C LEU A 102 -5.46 -3.90 3.13
N GLU A 103 -5.83 -5.15 3.39
CA GLU A 103 -6.35 -6.10 2.39
C GLU A 103 -7.56 -5.53 1.63
N LYS A 104 -8.49 -4.89 2.32
CA LYS A 104 -9.67 -4.26 1.70
C LYS A 104 -9.30 -3.09 0.78
N ARG A 105 -8.34 -2.26 1.16
CA ARG A 105 -7.88 -1.13 0.32
C ARG A 105 -7.13 -1.63 -0.91
N LEU A 106 -6.27 -2.63 -0.72
CA LEU A 106 -5.45 -3.19 -1.78
C LEU A 106 -6.28 -3.96 -2.80
N SER A 107 -7.27 -4.74 -2.35
CA SER A 107 -8.21 -5.42 -3.26
C SER A 107 -9.08 -4.46 -4.04
N ALA A 108 -9.36 -3.25 -3.53
CA ALA A 108 -10.05 -2.21 -4.29
C ALA A 108 -9.17 -1.53 -5.36
N MET A 109 -7.84 -1.60 -5.21
CA MET A 109 -6.87 -1.05 -6.17
C MET A 109 -6.46 -2.05 -7.27
N VAL A 110 -6.77 -3.34 -7.06
CA VAL A 110 -6.41 -4.44 -7.96
C VAL A 110 -7.68 -4.95 -8.62
N GLY A 111 -7.65 -5.17 -9.94
CA GLY A 111 -8.81 -5.67 -10.69
C GLY A 111 -9.33 -7.05 -10.21
N GLN A 112 -10.57 -7.39 -10.58
CA GLN A 112 -11.17 -8.69 -10.21
C GLN A 112 -10.43 -9.91 -10.78
N GLU A 113 -9.68 -9.74 -11.87
CA GLU A 113 -8.93 -10.79 -12.56
C GLU A 113 -7.85 -11.47 -11.69
N TYR A 114 -7.55 -10.88 -10.54
CA TYR A 114 -6.47 -11.27 -9.65
C TYR A 114 -6.90 -12.03 -8.40
N ALA A 115 -8.20 -12.22 -8.19
CA ALA A 115 -8.72 -13.05 -7.09
C ALA A 115 -8.13 -14.47 -7.08
N HIS A 116 -7.75 -14.97 -8.26
CA HIS A 116 -7.17 -16.31 -8.45
C HIS A 116 -5.62 -16.34 -8.34
N LEU A 117 -4.96 -15.19 -8.34
CA LEU A 117 -3.49 -15.12 -8.32
C LEU A 117 -2.95 -15.43 -6.92
N THR A 118 -3.69 -15.08 -5.87
CA THR A 118 -3.43 -15.51 -4.48
C THR A 118 -3.47 -17.02 -4.30
N ASP A 119 -4.30 -17.72 -5.08
CA ASP A 119 -4.40 -19.19 -5.05
C ASP A 119 -3.19 -19.86 -5.72
N SER A 120 -2.51 -19.12 -6.60
CA SER A 120 -1.30 -19.58 -7.30
C SER A 120 -0.02 -19.36 -6.49
N ILE A 121 -0.08 -18.59 -5.39
CA ILE A 121 1.06 -18.35 -4.51
C ILE A 121 1.01 -19.37 -3.38
N HIS A 122 1.83 -20.41 -3.52
CA HIS A 122 2.10 -21.37 -2.47
C HIS A 122 3.32 -20.91 -1.67
N CYS A 123 3.10 -20.50 -0.43
CA CYS A 123 4.17 -20.27 0.54
C CYS A 123 4.19 -21.48 1.48
N GLU A 124 5.22 -22.31 1.37
CA GLU A 124 5.45 -23.40 2.30
C GLU A 124 6.46 -22.93 3.34
N TRP A 125 5.99 -22.66 4.55
CA TRP A 125 6.87 -22.44 5.69
C TRP A 125 7.21 -23.80 6.30
N VAL A 126 8.44 -24.25 6.08
CA VAL A 126 8.98 -25.44 6.75
C VAL A 126 9.10 -25.13 8.24
N GLU A 127 8.16 -25.68 9.03
CA GLU A 127 8.09 -25.68 10.51
C GLU A 127 8.54 -24.37 11.20
N VAL A 128 7.58 -23.53 11.59
CA VAL A 128 7.87 -22.34 12.41
C VAL A 128 7.18 -22.47 13.76
N GLU A 129 7.98 -22.53 14.83
CA GLU A 129 7.49 -22.16 16.15
C GLU A 129 7.21 -20.65 16.15
N TYR A 130 5.96 -20.28 16.36
CA TYR A 130 5.60 -18.87 16.54
C TYR A 130 6.34 -18.31 17.76
N PRO A 131 7.07 -17.18 17.64
CA PRO A 131 7.65 -16.53 18.80
C PRO A 131 6.53 -16.11 19.76
N ASP A 132 6.80 -16.15 21.07
CA ASP A 132 5.87 -15.62 22.06
C ASP A 132 5.48 -14.18 21.68
N PRO A 133 4.17 -13.87 21.53
CA PRO A 133 3.71 -12.55 21.09
C PRO A 133 4.29 -11.39 21.90
N LYS A 134 4.49 -11.57 23.21
CA LYS A 134 5.06 -10.52 24.07
C LYS A 134 6.53 -10.26 23.77
N ILE A 135 7.29 -11.32 23.46
CA ILE A 135 8.69 -11.18 23.03
C ILE A 135 8.74 -10.44 21.70
N PHE A 136 7.86 -10.82 20.76
CA PHE A 136 7.79 -10.17 19.46
C PHE A 136 7.42 -8.68 19.57
N ASP A 137 6.38 -8.34 20.32
CA ASP A 137 5.97 -6.96 20.58
C ASP A 137 7.10 -6.12 21.19
N THR A 138 7.84 -6.70 22.14
CA THR A 138 8.99 -6.04 22.79
C THR A 138 10.09 -5.72 21.77
N ILE A 139 10.37 -6.64 20.84
CA ILE A 139 11.36 -6.44 19.78
C ILE A 139 10.90 -5.33 18.83
N ILE A 140 9.64 -5.36 18.39
CA ILE A 140 9.06 -4.35 17.50
C ILE A 140 9.10 -2.96 18.16
N GLU A 141 8.71 -2.85 19.43
CA GLU A 141 8.76 -1.58 20.17
C GLU A 141 10.18 -1.03 20.26
N ALA A 142 11.18 -1.90 20.51
CA ALA A 142 12.57 -1.49 20.60
C ALA A 142 13.12 -0.99 19.26
N ILE A 143 12.77 -1.64 18.14
CA ILE A 143 13.13 -1.17 16.78
C ILE A 143 12.53 0.21 16.53
N VAL A 144 11.22 0.37 16.74
CA VAL A 144 10.49 1.61 16.48
C VAL A 144 11.04 2.76 17.34
N LYS A 145 11.35 2.49 18.62
CA LYS A 145 11.86 3.50 19.56
C LYS A 145 13.38 3.64 19.56
N LYS A 146 14.09 2.93 18.68
CA LYS A 146 15.56 2.89 18.61
C LYS A 146 16.21 2.59 19.96
N ARG A 147 15.70 1.58 20.67
CA ARG A 147 16.21 1.14 21.97
C ARG A 147 17.01 -0.14 21.83
N GLN A 148 18.07 -0.26 22.61
CA GLN A 148 18.80 -1.51 22.75
C GLN A 148 17.98 -2.54 23.54
N LEU A 149 18.16 -3.81 23.21
CA LEU A 149 17.53 -4.95 23.86
C LEU A 149 18.58 -5.78 24.60
N THR A 150 18.25 -6.20 25.82
CA THR A 150 19.02 -7.22 26.52
C THR A 150 18.37 -8.58 26.25
N ILE A 151 19.08 -9.46 25.55
CA ILE A 151 18.60 -10.80 25.20
C ILE A 151 19.31 -11.81 26.07
N SER A 152 18.52 -12.55 26.85
CA SER A 152 18.97 -13.76 27.54
C SER A 152 18.81 -14.95 26.59
N TYR A 153 19.92 -15.58 26.21
CA TYR A 153 19.96 -16.70 25.30
C TYR A 153 20.42 -17.96 26.02
N ARG A 154 19.69 -19.06 25.84
CA ARG A 154 20.07 -20.38 26.35
C ARG A 154 20.58 -21.24 25.20
N SER A 155 21.82 -21.71 25.29
CA SER A 155 22.41 -22.59 24.29
C SER A 155 21.82 -24.01 24.36
N PRO A 156 22.00 -24.83 23.30
CA PRO A 156 21.69 -26.26 23.36
C PRO A 156 22.45 -27.01 24.47
N SER A 157 23.65 -26.53 24.84
CA SER A 157 24.43 -27.03 25.98
C SER A 157 23.90 -26.58 27.35
N LYS A 158 22.74 -25.91 27.40
CA LYS A 158 22.07 -25.36 28.59
C LYS A 158 22.79 -24.22 29.29
N GLU A 159 23.79 -23.61 28.66
CA GLU A 159 24.45 -22.41 29.17
C GLU A 159 23.58 -21.18 28.87
N SER A 160 23.45 -20.29 29.84
CA SER A 160 22.71 -19.03 29.69
C SER A 160 23.69 -17.88 29.55
N THR A 161 23.56 -17.12 28.47
CA THR A 161 24.33 -15.90 28.23
C THR A 161 23.38 -14.72 28.07
N SER A 162 23.85 -13.52 28.42
CA SER A 162 23.09 -12.29 28.21
C SER A 162 23.91 -11.34 27.35
N ARG A 163 23.27 -10.76 26.34
CA ARG A 163 23.91 -9.78 25.45
C ARG A 163 22.98 -8.62 25.19
N THR A 164 23.56 -7.42 25.14
CA THR A 164 22.87 -6.22 24.70
C THR A 164 23.06 -6.08 23.20
N VAL A 165 21.96 -5.94 22.45
CA VAL A 165 21.95 -5.78 20.99
C VAL A 165 21.19 -4.52 20.60
N ALA A 166 21.65 -3.86 19.54
CA ALA A 166 20.84 -2.90 18.80
C ALA A 166 20.09 -3.68 17.71
N PRO A 167 18.75 -3.76 17.75
CA PRO A 167 18.01 -4.47 16.71
C PRO A 167 18.01 -3.65 15.41
N LEU A 168 18.70 -4.19 14.38
CA LEU A 168 18.85 -3.67 13.01
C LEU A 168 19.43 -2.24 12.93
N GLU A 169 20.77 -2.16 12.94
CA GLU A 169 21.52 -1.12 12.22
C GLU A 169 21.91 -1.62 10.82
#